data_AF-A0A850M753-F1
#
_entry.id   AF-A0A850M753-F1
#
_cell.length_a   1.000
_cell.length_b   1.000
_cell.length_c   1.000
_cell.angle_alpha   90.00
_cell.angle_beta   90.00
_cell.angle_gamma   90.00
#
_symmetry.space_group_name_H-M   'P 1'
#
loop_
_entity.id
_entity.type
_entity.pdbx_description
1 polymer ?
#
loop_
_entity_poly.entity_id
_entity_poly.type
_entity_poly.pdbx_seq_one_letter_code
_entity_poly.pdbx_strand_id
1 'polypeptide(L)'
;MSFTNPIDKVLQLIRNLGLFTEVKGANEIHSEVRGLLRDIYDLFLGLESFNRKKRLALLKLAHLFPKTLTTADLRRVMEYSDNTSLSYVRNEIKELEEANLIIINKYKDKKLPFQIQINHTHKLMRLLIALTSFGIEYKEMVEEQVEDKNE
;
A
#
# COMPACT_ATOMS: atom_id res chain seq x y z
N MET A 1 -8.39 -28.93 0.36
CA MET A 1 -8.91 -27.57 0.09
C MET A 1 -8.51 -27.18 -1.33
N SER A 2 -9.32 -26.38 -2.03
CA SER A 2 -9.08 -25.99 -3.43
C SER A 2 -7.85 -25.06 -3.50
N PHE A 3 -6.75 -25.57 -4.03
CA PHE A 3 -5.60 -24.76 -4.39
C PHE A 3 -6.04 -23.78 -5.50
N THR A 4 -6.36 -22.54 -5.14
CA THR A 4 -6.48 -21.48 -6.13
C THR A 4 -5.11 -21.28 -6.77
N ASN A 5 -5.03 -21.58 -8.06
CA ASN A 5 -3.81 -21.50 -8.83
C ASN A 5 -3.24 -20.08 -8.72
N PRO A 6 -1.94 -19.88 -8.47
CA PRO A 6 -1.31 -18.56 -8.51
C PRO A 6 -1.63 -17.79 -9.80
N ILE A 7 -1.85 -18.51 -10.90
CA ILE A 7 -2.30 -17.96 -12.18
C ILE A 7 -3.71 -17.36 -12.06
N ASP A 8 -4.64 -18.03 -11.38
CA ASP A 8 -6.00 -17.50 -11.17
C ASP A 8 -5.98 -16.21 -10.36
N LYS A 9 -5.07 -16.09 -9.38
CA LYS A 9 -4.88 -14.86 -8.60
C LYS A 9 -4.30 -13.71 -9.42
N VAL A 10 -3.33 -13.99 -10.30
CA VAL A 10 -2.81 -13.00 -11.25
C VAL A 10 -3.89 -12.55 -12.24
N LEU A 11 -4.72 -13.49 -12.73
CA LEU A 11 -5.87 -13.18 -13.57
C LEU A 11 -6.94 -12.35 -12.83
N GLN A 12 -7.10 -12.57 -11.53
CA GLN A 12 -7.98 -11.79 -10.67
C GLN A 12 -7.42 -10.37 -10.45
N LEU A 13 -6.10 -10.21 -10.32
CA LEU A 13 -5.44 -8.91 -10.26
C LEU A 13 -5.60 -8.14 -11.57
N ILE A 14 -5.42 -8.82 -12.70
CA ILE A 14 -5.69 -8.31 -14.03
C ILE A 14 -7.12 -7.76 -14.11
N ARG A 15 -8.13 -8.55 -13.69
CA ARG A 15 -9.53 -8.10 -13.62
C ARG A 15 -9.75 -6.92 -12.67
N ASN A 16 -9.19 -6.97 -11.46
CA ASN A 16 -9.35 -5.93 -10.43
C ASN A 16 -8.69 -4.60 -10.83
N LEU A 17 -7.61 -4.67 -11.62
CA LEU A 17 -6.93 -3.51 -12.20
C LEU A 17 -7.58 -3.04 -13.51
N GLY A 18 -8.57 -3.75 -14.04
CA GLY A 18 -9.19 -3.47 -15.34
C GLY A 18 -8.28 -3.78 -16.54
N LEU A 19 -7.24 -4.58 -16.34
CA LEU A 19 -6.37 -5.07 -17.40
C LEU A 19 -7.11 -6.17 -18.17
N PHE A 20 -7.02 -6.15 -19.51
CA PHE A 20 -7.59 -7.18 -20.40
C PHE A 20 -9.10 -7.51 -20.21
N THR A 21 -9.94 -6.55 -19.83
CA THR A 21 -11.40 -6.72 -19.67
C THR A 21 -12.17 -6.93 -20.98
N GLU A 22 -11.49 -6.84 -22.12
CA GLU A 22 -12.02 -7.02 -23.48
C GLU A 22 -11.11 -7.99 -24.24
N VAL A 23 -11.61 -8.60 -25.33
CA VAL A 23 -10.79 -9.39 -26.25
C VAL A 23 -9.84 -8.43 -26.96
N LYS A 24 -8.67 -8.22 -26.38
CA LYS A 24 -7.65 -7.28 -26.85
C LYS A 24 -6.69 -7.97 -27.81
N GLY A 25 -6.26 -7.27 -28.85
CA GLY A 25 -5.20 -7.75 -29.73
C GLY A 25 -3.87 -7.87 -28.97
N ALA A 26 -2.98 -8.78 -29.38
CA ALA A 26 -1.69 -8.98 -28.72
C ALA A 26 -0.88 -7.66 -28.53
N ASN A 27 -1.01 -6.71 -29.47
CA ASN A 27 -0.36 -5.40 -29.40
C ASN A 27 -0.90 -4.51 -28.26
N GLU A 28 -2.21 -4.55 -28.00
CA GLU A 28 -2.85 -3.80 -26.91
C GLU A 28 -2.43 -4.39 -25.55
N ILE A 29 -2.36 -5.72 -25.47
CA ILE A 29 -1.85 -6.43 -24.29
C ILE A 29 -0.41 -6.01 -24.00
N HIS A 30 0.47 -6.03 -25.01
CA HIS A 30 1.86 -5.59 -24.84
C HIS A 30 1.99 -4.13 -24.40
N SER A 31 1.14 -3.24 -24.92
CA SER A 31 1.12 -1.83 -24.53
C SER A 31 0.72 -1.65 -23.06
N GLU A 32 -0.34 -2.35 -22.61
CA GLU A 32 -0.81 -2.31 -21.23
C GLU A 32 0.23 -2.86 -20.25
N VAL A 33 0.85 -4.00 -20.58
CA VAL A 33 1.92 -4.58 -19.75
C VAL A 33 3.09 -3.61 -19.65
N ARG A 34 3.52 -2.99 -20.75
CA ARG A 34 4.60 -2.00 -20.74
C ARG A 34 4.23 -0.77 -19.89
N GLY A 35 2.98 -0.32 -19.94
CA GLY A 35 2.45 0.75 -19.09
C GLY A 35 2.53 0.40 -17.61
N LEU A 36 2.06 -0.79 -17.23
CA LEU A 36 2.12 -1.28 -15.85
C LEU A 36 3.57 -1.40 -15.35
N LEU A 37 4.49 -1.96 -16.16
CA LEU A 37 5.90 -2.07 -15.78
C LEU A 37 6.54 -0.70 -15.56
N ARG A 38 6.19 0.30 -16.36
CA ARG A 38 6.61 1.69 -16.14
C ARG A 38 6.06 2.24 -14.83
N ASP A 39 4.77 2.04 -14.56
CA ASP A 39 4.16 2.52 -13.32
C ASP A 39 4.76 1.86 -12.08
N ILE A 40 5.11 0.57 -12.16
CA ILE A 40 5.84 -0.15 -11.10
C ILE A 40 7.23 0.46 -10.90
N TYR A 41 7.95 0.71 -11.99
CA TYR A 41 9.26 1.36 -11.92
C TYR A 41 9.18 2.75 -11.28
N ASP A 42 8.22 3.57 -11.72
CA ASP A 42 8.00 4.92 -11.19
C ASP A 42 7.62 4.89 -9.70
N LEU A 43 6.82 3.90 -9.28
CA LEU A 43 6.49 3.68 -7.87
C LEU A 43 7.75 3.37 -7.05
N PHE A 44 8.61 2.46 -7.52
CA PHE A 44 9.83 2.11 -6.78
C PHE A 44 10.81 3.27 -6.70
N LEU A 45 11.04 3.98 -7.80
CA LEU A 45 11.89 5.17 -7.83
C LEU A 45 11.35 6.27 -6.90
N GLY A 46 10.03 6.48 -6.92
CA GLY A 46 9.35 7.39 -6.01
C GLY A 46 9.55 7.00 -4.55
N LEU A 47 9.36 5.73 -4.18
CA LEU A 47 9.60 5.24 -2.83
C LEU A 47 11.06 5.40 -2.40
N GLU A 48 12.02 5.15 -3.30
CA GLU A 48 13.45 5.29 -3.03
C GLU A 48 13.83 6.72 -2.62
N SER A 49 13.20 7.72 -3.24
CA SER A 49 13.43 9.15 -2.93
C SER A 49 13.05 9.55 -1.49
N PHE A 50 12.21 8.76 -0.82
CA PHE A 50 11.82 9.00 0.57
C PHE A 50 12.75 8.33 1.57
N ASN A 51 12.90 8.93 2.75
CA ASN A 51 13.60 8.28 3.85
C ASN A 51 12.91 6.96 4.28
N ARG A 52 13.63 6.09 5.01
CA ARG A 52 13.10 4.80 5.47
C ARG A 52 11.81 4.93 6.29
N LYS A 53 11.66 6.00 7.08
CA LYS A 53 10.53 6.24 7.99
C LYS A 53 9.24 6.48 7.19
N LYS A 54 9.29 7.38 6.21
CA LYS A 54 8.19 7.65 5.27
C LYS A 54 7.81 6.42 4.45
N ARG A 55 8.81 5.67 3.95
CA ARG A 55 8.56 4.42 3.23
C ARG A 55 7.76 3.42 4.07
N LEU A 56 8.16 3.21 5.33
CA LEU A 56 7.44 2.33 6.26
C LEU A 56 6.00 2.78 6.49
N ALA A 57 5.78 4.08 6.66
CA ALA A 57 4.45 4.64 6.82
C ALA A 57 3.56 4.40 5.58
N LEU A 58 4.07 4.70 4.38
CA LEU A 58 3.34 4.47 3.12
C LEU A 58 3.01 2.99 2.92
N LEU A 59 3.98 2.10 3.12
CA LEU A 59 3.77 0.65 3.02
C LEU A 59 2.72 0.15 4.01
N LYS A 60 2.77 0.62 5.26
CA LYS A 60 1.81 0.20 6.29
C LYS A 60 0.40 0.72 6.00
N LEU A 61 0.27 1.98 5.57
CA LEU A 61 -1.02 2.56 5.20
C LEU A 61 -1.62 1.87 3.97
N ALA A 62 -0.79 1.51 2.98
CA ALA A 62 -1.23 0.75 1.82
C ALA A 62 -1.76 -0.64 2.21
N HIS A 63 -1.00 -1.35 3.05
CA HIS A 63 -1.34 -2.69 3.51
C HIS A 63 -2.60 -2.72 4.40
N LEU A 64 -2.89 -1.63 5.12
CA LEU A 64 -4.07 -1.55 5.98
C LEU A 64 -5.30 -0.96 5.27
N PHE A 65 -5.17 -0.45 4.05
CA PHE A 65 -6.28 0.17 3.32
C PHE A 65 -7.48 -0.81 3.25
N PRO A 66 -8.72 -0.38 3.56
CA PRO A 66 -9.20 1.00 3.73
C PRO A 66 -9.13 1.56 5.16
N LYS A 67 -8.41 0.92 6.10
CA LYS A 67 -8.29 1.41 7.49
C LYS A 67 -7.41 2.66 7.59
N THR A 68 -7.68 3.47 8.61
CA THR A 68 -6.90 4.66 8.97
C THR A 68 -5.98 4.38 10.16
N LEU A 69 -4.94 5.19 10.32
CA LEU A 69 -4.03 5.21 11.46
C LEU A 69 -4.00 6.60 12.11
N THR A 70 -3.72 6.64 13.41
CA THR A 70 -3.43 7.91 14.09
C THR A 70 -1.96 8.32 13.93
N THR A 71 -1.64 9.57 14.24
CA THR A 71 -0.24 10.03 14.33
C THR A 71 0.58 9.19 15.32
N ALA A 72 -0.03 8.72 16.42
CA ALA A 72 0.65 7.90 17.42
C ALA A 72 0.97 6.50 16.87
N ASP A 73 0.04 5.90 16.11
CA ASP A 73 0.29 4.62 15.43
C ASP A 73 1.42 4.76 14.41
N LEU A 74 1.39 5.84 13.61
CA LEU A 74 2.44 6.10 12.63
C LEU A 74 3.80 6.35 13.27
N ARG A 75 3.88 6.95 14.47
CA ARG A 75 5.14 7.05 15.21
C ARG A 75 5.78 5.69 15.43
N ARG A 76 4.98 4.70 15.84
CA ARG A 76 5.44 3.32 16.08
C ARG A 76 5.82 2.62 14.79
N VAL A 77 5.02 2.78 13.73
CA VAL A 77 5.30 2.23 12.39
C VAL A 77 6.58 2.80 11.79
N MET A 78 6.79 4.10 11.97
CA MET A 78 8.03 4.77 11.62
C MET A 78 9.15 4.42 12.61
N GLU A 79 8.98 3.53 13.58
CA GLU A 79 10.01 3.12 14.53
C GLU A 79 10.74 4.32 15.19
N TYR A 80 10.00 5.37 15.51
CA TYR A 80 10.53 6.41 16.38
C TYR A 80 10.46 5.92 17.83
N SER A 81 11.37 6.39 18.67
CA SER A 81 11.31 6.11 20.11
C SER A 81 10.05 6.72 20.72
N ASP A 82 9.57 6.15 21.83
CA ASP A 82 8.40 6.71 22.53
C ASP A 82 8.62 8.12 23.09
N ASN A 83 9.89 8.50 23.26
CA ASN A 83 10.32 9.84 23.67
C ASN A 83 10.36 10.83 22.51
N THR A 84 10.25 10.37 21.26
CA THR A 84 10.23 11.25 20.10
C THR A 84 8.94 12.07 20.10
N SER A 85 9.10 13.39 20.00
CA SER A 85 7.98 14.32 19.95
C SER A 85 7.07 14.03 18.76
N LEU A 86 5.75 14.06 18.99
CA LEU A 86 4.75 13.96 17.94
C LEU A 86 4.83 15.10 16.93
N SER A 87 5.45 16.24 17.27
CA SER A 87 5.68 17.33 16.31
C SER A 87 6.58 16.91 15.15
N TYR A 88 7.62 16.12 15.42
CA TYR A 88 8.54 15.64 14.39
C TYR A 88 7.84 14.66 13.44
N VAL A 89 7.08 13.73 14.01
CA VAL A 89 6.25 12.78 13.25
C VAL A 89 5.22 13.51 12.39
N ARG A 90 4.62 14.58 12.92
CA ARG A 90 3.67 15.42 12.16
C ARG A 90 4.32 16.12 10.97
N ASN A 91 5.58 16.53 11.06
CA ASN A 91 6.29 17.12 9.91
C ASN A 91 6.46 16.09 8.78
N GLU A 92 6.93 14.89 9.11
CA GLU A 92 7.07 13.79 8.15
C GLU A 92 5.73 13.44 7.49
N ILE A 93 4.65 13.39 8.28
CA ILE A 93 3.27 13.19 7.78
C ILE A 93 2.84 14.34 6.88
N LYS A 94 3.12 15.60 7.26
CA LYS A 94 2.74 16.77 6.49
C LYS A 94 3.41 16.77 5.12
N GLU A 95 4.68 16.40 5.05
CA GLU A 95 5.39 16.27 3.76
C GLU A 95 4.76 15.21 2.85
N LEU A 96 4.25 14.10 3.41
CA LEU A 96 3.50 13.10 2.65
C LEU A 96 2.12 13.58 2.21
N GLU A 97 1.44 14.40 3.03
CA GLU A 97 0.15 15.04 2.69
C GLU A 97 0.35 16.07 1.56
N GLU A 98 1.38 16.92 1.67
CA GLU A 98 1.75 17.91 0.65
C GLU A 98 2.15 17.26 -0.68
N ALA A 99 2.79 16.09 -0.63
CA ALA A 99 3.07 15.28 -1.81
C ALA A 99 1.83 14.53 -2.36
N ASN A 100 0.64 14.73 -1.77
CA ASN A 100 -0.61 14.10 -2.15
C ASN A 100 -0.61 12.56 -2.09
N LEU A 101 0.24 11.96 -1.24
CA LEU A 101 0.37 10.51 -1.09
C LEU A 101 -0.53 9.93 0.00
N ILE A 102 -0.93 10.77 0.96
CA ILE A 102 -1.84 10.42 2.06
C ILE A 102 -2.96 11.45 2.17
N ILE A 103 -4.04 11.08 2.84
CA ILE A 103 -5.16 11.95 3.18
C ILE A 103 -5.24 12.03 4.71
N ILE A 104 -5.33 13.24 5.25
CA ILE A 104 -5.56 13.48 6.67
C ILE A 104 -7.01 13.90 6.89
N ASN A 105 -7.80 13.02 7.49
CA ASN A 105 -9.17 13.31 7.90
C ASN A 105 -9.14 14.08 9.23
N LYS A 106 -9.42 15.39 9.16
CA LYS A 106 -9.47 16.28 10.32
C LYS A 106 -10.90 16.33 10.86
N TYR A 107 -11.11 15.90 12.10
CA TYR A 107 -12.40 16.07 12.77
C TYR A 107 -12.64 17.53 13.16
N LYS A 108 -13.91 17.94 13.23
CA LYS A 108 -14.31 19.27 13.71
C LYS A 108 -13.87 19.51 15.17
N ASP A 109 -13.81 18.44 15.97
CA ASP A 109 -13.27 18.50 17.33
C ASP A 109 -11.75 18.31 17.32
N LYS A 110 -11.02 19.33 17.78
CA LYS A 110 -9.54 19.35 17.88
C LYS A 110 -8.97 18.33 18.86
N LYS A 111 -9.80 17.73 19.73
CA LYS A 111 -9.38 16.72 20.72
C LYS A 111 -9.27 15.31 20.13
N LEU A 112 -9.93 15.03 19.01
CA LEU A 112 -9.84 13.72 18.38
C LEU A 112 -8.55 13.60 17.56
N PRO A 113 -7.85 12.46 17.65
CA PRO A 113 -6.64 12.26 16.87
C PRO A 113 -6.95 12.27 15.37
N PHE A 114 -6.09 12.92 14.59
CA PHE A 114 -6.19 12.90 13.13
C PHE A 114 -6.12 11.46 12.63
N GLN A 115 -6.99 11.15 11.68
CA GLN A 115 -7.02 9.85 11.01
C GLN A 115 -6.34 9.99 9.66
N ILE A 116 -5.32 9.18 9.45
CA ILE A 116 -4.45 9.24 8.29
C ILE A 116 -4.66 7.97 7.49
N GLN A 117 -4.89 8.12 6.20
CA GLN A 117 -5.05 7.02 5.25
C GLN A 117 -4.17 7.27 4.03
N ILE A 118 -3.84 6.19 3.31
CA ILE A 118 -3.20 6.32 2.01
C ILE A 118 -4.16 7.00 1.02
N ASN A 119 -3.63 7.83 0.11
CA ASN A 119 -4.43 8.47 -0.92
C ASN A 119 -4.77 7.49 -2.04
N HIS A 120 -5.88 6.77 -1.89
CA HIS A 120 -6.38 5.81 -2.86
C HIS A 120 -6.88 6.44 -4.18
N THR A 121 -6.86 7.77 -4.33
CA THR A 121 -7.15 8.43 -5.62
C THR A 121 -5.88 8.62 -6.46
N HIS A 122 -4.70 8.61 -5.82
CA HIS A 122 -3.42 8.77 -6.50
C HIS A 122 -3.01 7.47 -7.20
N LYS A 123 -2.65 7.56 -8.49
CA LYS A 123 -2.35 6.39 -9.35
C LYS A 123 -1.33 5.44 -8.73
N LEU A 124 -0.16 5.94 -8.32
CA LEU A 124 0.90 5.11 -7.75
C LEU A 124 0.54 4.54 -6.37
N MET A 125 -0.32 5.23 -5.61
CA MET A 125 -0.76 4.74 -4.30
C MET A 125 -1.78 3.62 -4.44
N ARG A 126 -2.67 3.69 -5.45
CA ARG A 126 -3.54 2.56 -5.84
C ARG A 126 -2.71 1.34 -6.22
N LEU A 127 -1.64 1.53 -6.99
CA LEU A 127 -0.73 0.46 -7.34
C LEU A 127 -0.05 -0.12 -6.09
N LEU A 128 0.41 0.73 -5.17
CA LEU A 128 1.01 0.29 -3.91
C LEU A 128 0.03 -0.53 -3.04
N ILE A 129 -1.24 -0.11 -2.96
CA ILE A 129 -2.30 -0.87 -2.29
C ILE A 129 -2.46 -2.25 -2.93
N ALA A 130 -2.55 -2.32 -4.26
CA ALA A 130 -2.69 -3.58 -4.99
C ALA A 130 -1.47 -4.50 -4.84
N LEU A 131 -0.26 -3.96 -4.75
CA LEU A 131 0.95 -4.76 -4.52
C LEU A 131 1.03 -5.28 -3.08
N THR A 132 0.56 -4.51 -2.10
CA THR A 132 0.63 -4.89 -0.68
C THR A 132 -0.46 -5.88 -0.25
N SER A 133 -1.56 -6.01 -1.01
CA SER A 133 -2.57 -7.05 -0.75
C SER A 133 -2.01 -8.47 -0.93
N PHE A 134 -1.08 -8.68 -1.87
CA PHE A 134 -0.37 -9.96 -1.99
C PHE A 134 0.45 -10.31 -0.77
N GLY A 135 0.97 -9.33 -0.03
CA GLY A 135 1.74 -9.58 1.18
C GLY A 135 0.89 -10.10 2.33
N ILE A 136 -0.39 -9.74 2.40
CA ILE A 136 -1.35 -10.29 3.37
C ILE A 136 -1.58 -11.76 3.05
N GLU A 137 -1.95 -12.04 1.80
CA GLU A 137 -2.23 -13.40 1.34
C GLU A 137 -1.00 -14.32 1.43
N TYR A 138 0.19 -13.80 1.11
CA TYR A 138 1.43 -14.56 1.23
C TYR A 138 1.76 -14.88 2.68
N LYS A 139 1.52 -13.94 3.60
CA LYS A 139 1.72 -14.17 5.03
C LYS A 139 0.77 -15.25 5.54
N GLU A 140 -0.51 -15.17 5.20
CA GLU A 140 -1.52 -16.17 5.55
C GLU A 140 -1.16 -17.56 4.98
N MET A 141 -0.78 -17.64 3.70
CA MET A 141 -0.34 -18.89 3.07
C MET A 141 0.91 -19.51 3.72
N VAL A 142 1.87 -18.70 4.17
CA VAL A 142 3.07 -19.19 4.84
C VAL A 142 2.76 -19.64 6.26
N GLU A 143 1.90 -18.91 6.99
CA GLU A 143 1.47 -19.28 8.34
C GLU A 143 0.71 -20.62 8.32
N GLU A 144 -0.21 -20.83 7.38
CA GLU A 144 -0.92 -22.11 7.17
C GLU A 144 0.05 -23.28 6.90
N GLN A 145 1.06 -23.08 6.04
CA GLN A 145 2.05 -24.13 5.71
C GLN A 145 3.02 -24.47 6.85
N VAL A 146 3.20 -23.56 7.81
CA VAL A 146 4.03 -23.78 8.99
C VAL A 146 3.24 -24.48 10.08
N GLU A 147 1.94 -24.20 10.21
CA GLU A 147 1.04 -24.92 11.13
C GLU A 147 0.80 -26.36 10.70
N ASP A 148 0.58 -26.63 9.40
CA ASP A 148 0.41 -27.98 8.83
C ASP A 148 1.66 -28.89 8.96
N LYS A 149 2.84 -28.34 9.24
CA LYS A 149 4.07 -29.12 9.44
C LYS A 149 4.33 -29.50 10.90
N ASN A 150 3.50 -29.01 11.82
CA ASN A 150 3.61 -29.28 13.25
C ASN A 150 2.49 -30.20 13.78
N GLU A 151 1.64 -30.74 12.89
CA GLU A 151 0.71 -31.85 13.14
C GLU A 151 1.26 -33.16 12.54
#